data_AF-A0A534YAP8-F1
#
_entry.id   AF-A0A534YAP8-F1
#
_cell.length_a   1.000
_cell.length_b   1.000
_cell.length_c   1.000
_cell.angle_alpha   90.00
_cell.angle_beta   90.00
_cell.angle_gamma   90.00
#
_symmetry.space_group_name_H-M   'P 1'
#
loop_
_entity.id
_entity.type
_entity.pdbx_description
1 polymer ?
#
loop_
_entity_poly.entity_id
_entity_poly.type
_entity_poly.pdbx_seq_one_letter_code
_entity_poly.pdbx_strand_id
1 'polypeptide(L)'
;MRPLEGGPVHSFGTFEGSFKAKIEDENSRINVRALDNLGDKPLAIYTQLSAMMGDPKYDFIFNEADAQNDKVRREDVMVAMKDWIDIDENGSAIDLNSGRNPFVNAFGDENSAYDRYEPRYKAKNAAFDSLDELFMVRGVNDRFMAAFGDRLTVWLDLNAKLNINTDDAQQMMTNILAAASNPADPKLRNPRLLETIVQEIKVKKMFSFFGLSVTDFIEILKANGVAVNPILLSPTNPGNFLGATSDTFRIVATGHVGRTDKRVTAVVRYDDQLGKLLYWKED
;
A
#
# COMPACT_ATOMS: atom_id res chain seq x y z
N MET A 1 -39.14 -42.14 32.18
CA MET A 1 -38.41 -40.89 31.84
C MET A 1 -37.27 -41.30 30.92
N ARG A 2 -37.33 -40.99 29.62
CA ARG A 2 -36.22 -41.29 28.71
C ARG A 2 -35.11 -40.25 28.96
N PRO A 3 -33.83 -40.64 29.08
CA PRO A 3 -32.76 -39.66 29.13
C PRO A 3 -32.70 -38.93 27.79
N LEU A 4 -32.58 -37.61 27.83
CA LEU A 4 -32.25 -36.81 26.65
C LEU A 4 -30.82 -37.20 26.26
N GLU A 5 -30.65 -37.89 25.13
CA GLU A 5 -29.35 -38.09 24.52
C GLU A 5 -28.77 -36.72 24.20
N GLY A 6 -27.74 -36.32 24.94
CA GLY A 6 -26.92 -35.18 24.59
C GLY A 6 -26.27 -35.48 23.24
N GLY A 7 -26.47 -34.57 22.27
CA GLY A 7 -25.82 -34.67 20.97
C GLY A 7 -24.30 -34.87 21.12
N PRO A 8 -23.63 -35.44 20.09
CA PRO A 8 -22.23 -35.80 20.18
C PRO A 8 -21.38 -34.61 20.64
N VAL A 9 -20.75 -34.75 21.80
CA VAL A 9 -19.75 -33.81 22.30
C VAL A 9 -18.47 -34.08 21.51
N HIS A 10 -18.27 -33.33 20.43
CA HIS A 10 -17.01 -33.39 19.68
C HIS A 10 -15.93 -32.66 20.50
N SER A 11 -14.83 -33.35 20.81
CA SER A 11 -13.65 -32.72 21.43
C SER A 11 -12.97 -31.79 20.43
N PHE A 12 -12.45 -30.65 20.90
CA PHE A 12 -11.66 -29.76 20.05
C PHE A 12 -10.48 -30.53 19.45
N GLY A 13 -10.37 -30.55 18.13
CA GLY A 13 -9.35 -31.30 17.38
C GLY A 13 -9.75 -32.68 16.87
N THR A 14 -10.93 -33.22 17.21
CA THR A 14 -11.42 -34.51 16.69
C THR A 14 -12.19 -34.36 15.37
N PHE A 15 -11.66 -33.58 14.43
CA PHE A 15 -12.22 -33.43 13.09
C PHE A 15 -11.13 -33.70 12.04
N GLU A 16 -11.53 -34.30 10.92
CA GLU A 16 -10.66 -34.45 9.77
C GLU A 16 -10.65 -33.13 8.98
N GLY A 17 -9.49 -32.48 8.98
CA GLY A 17 -9.32 -31.18 8.34
C GLY A 17 -7.89 -30.71 8.31
N SER A 18 -7.66 -29.54 7.71
CA SER A 18 -6.36 -28.89 7.70
C SER A 18 -6.49 -27.40 7.98
N PHE A 19 -5.46 -26.82 8.59
CA PHE A 19 -5.33 -25.38 8.74
C PHE A 19 -4.03 -24.93 8.10
N LYS A 20 -4.10 -23.83 7.36
CA LYS A 20 -2.94 -23.12 6.85
C LYS A 20 -3.02 -21.67 7.27
N ALA A 21 -1.88 -21.08 7.60
CA ALA A 21 -1.77 -19.65 7.85
C ALA A 21 -0.63 -19.07 7.01
N LYS A 22 -0.85 -17.90 6.43
CA LYS A 22 0.16 -17.10 5.75
C LYS A 22 0.28 -15.77 6.47
N ILE A 23 1.51 -15.34 6.74
CA ILE A 23 1.81 -14.01 7.27
C ILE A 23 2.41 -13.19 6.14
N GLU A 24 1.89 -11.98 5.95
CA GLU A 24 2.34 -11.04 4.94
C GLU A 24 2.70 -9.72 5.61
N ASP A 25 3.78 -9.10 5.13
CA ASP A 25 4.23 -7.79 5.59
C ASP A 25 3.33 -6.69 5.01
N GLU A 26 2.70 -5.89 5.87
CA GLU A 26 1.93 -4.72 5.42
C GLU A 26 2.85 -3.52 5.14
N ASN A 27 4.01 -3.41 5.80
CA ASN A 27 4.99 -2.34 5.58
C ASN A 27 5.67 -2.43 4.21
N SER A 28 5.47 -3.54 3.48
CA SER A 28 5.87 -3.70 2.08
C SER A 28 4.78 -3.30 1.08
N ARG A 29 3.64 -2.77 1.54
CA ARG A 29 2.55 -2.26 0.69
C ARG A 29 2.53 -0.74 0.72
N ILE A 30 1.91 -0.13 -0.29
CA ILE A 30 1.76 1.33 -0.39
C ILE A 30 0.63 1.78 0.54
N ASN A 31 0.96 2.61 1.55
CA ASN A 31 -0.04 3.18 2.45
C ASN A 31 -0.78 4.34 1.80
N VAL A 32 -2.03 4.12 1.39
CA VAL A 32 -2.85 5.16 0.75
C VAL A 32 -3.11 6.32 1.72
N ARG A 33 -3.20 6.04 3.03
CA ARG A 33 -3.44 7.08 4.04
C ARG A 33 -2.32 8.12 4.13
N ALA A 34 -1.11 7.77 3.71
CA ALA A 34 0.02 8.69 3.75
C ALA A 34 -0.01 9.76 2.64
N LEU A 35 -1.03 9.75 1.77
CA LEU A 35 -1.32 10.84 0.83
C LEU A 35 -1.73 12.14 1.56
N ASP A 36 -2.39 12.04 2.71
CA ASP A 36 -2.77 13.16 3.58
C ASP A 36 -1.69 13.52 4.62
N ASN A 37 -0.49 12.94 4.50
CA ASN A 37 0.59 13.28 5.42
C ASN A 37 1.22 14.65 5.09
N LEU A 38 2.00 15.19 6.02
CA LEU A 38 2.78 16.41 5.83
C LEU A 38 4.20 16.09 5.32
N GLY A 39 4.82 17.08 4.69
CA GLY A 39 6.22 17.01 4.26
C GLY A 39 6.42 16.16 3.01
N ASP A 40 7.44 15.29 3.03
CA ASP A 40 7.98 14.59 1.85
C ASP A 40 7.31 13.23 1.58
N LYS A 41 6.54 12.71 2.54
CA LYS A 41 5.88 11.40 2.43
C LYS A 41 4.84 11.34 1.30
N PRO A 42 3.97 12.34 1.10
CA PRO A 42 3.01 12.31 -0.01
C PRO A 42 3.69 12.20 -1.38
N LEU A 43 4.85 12.86 -1.57
CA LEU A 43 5.62 12.74 -2.82
C LEU A 43 6.16 11.31 -3.03
N ALA A 44 6.63 10.67 -1.96
CA ALA A 44 7.06 9.28 -2.02
C ALA A 44 5.89 8.38 -2.44
N ILE A 45 4.74 8.45 -1.75
CA ILE A 45 3.56 7.65 -2.06
C ILE A 45 3.05 7.92 -3.49
N TYR A 46 2.98 9.19 -3.91
CA TYR A 46 2.65 9.57 -5.28
C TYR A 46 3.59 8.91 -6.30
N THR A 47 4.91 8.94 -6.04
CA THR A 47 5.90 8.30 -6.92
C THR A 47 5.67 6.79 -6.98
N GLN A 48 5.32 6.16 -5.86
CA GLN A 48 5.06 4.73 -5.79
C GLN A 48 3.81 4.32 -6.57
N LEU A 49 2.71 5.04 -6.38
CA LEU A 49 1.47 4.83 -7.11
C LEU A 49 1.67 5.08 -8.61
N SER A 50 2.39 6.15 -8.96
CA SER A 50 2.74 6.49 -10.35
C SER A 50 3.55 5.36 -11.01
N ALA A 51 4.58 4.84 -10.33
CA ALA A 51 5.40 3.75 -10.84
C ALA A 51 4.60 2.45 -11.00
N MET A 52 3.73 2.14 -10.03
CA MET A 52 2.89 0.95 -10.07
C MET A 52 1.87 0.99 -11.22
N MET A 53 1.24 2.13 -11.45
CA MET A 53 0.20 2.29 -12.48
C MET A 53 0.77 2.61 -13.87
N GLY A 54 2.03 3.06 -13.96
CA GLY A 54 2.63 3.58 -15.18
C GLY A 54 3.01 2.53 -16.24
N ASP A 55 2.93 1.23 -15.94
CA ASP A 55 3.14 0.18 -16.94
C ASP A 55 2.03 0.27 -18.02
N PRO A 56 2.39 0.39 -19.31
CA PRO A 56 1.41 0.51 -20.40
C PRO A 56 0.38 -0.61 -20.45
N LYS A 57 0.69 -1.80 -19.90
CA LYS A 57 -0.29 -2.89 -19.82
C LYS A 57 -1.53 -2.53 -19.00
N TYR A 58 -1.46 -1.51 -18.16
CA TYR A 58 -2.57 -1.02 -17.33
C TYR A 58 -3.30 0.18 -17.95
N ASP A 59 -2.90 0.65 -19.14
CA ASP A 59 -3.54 1.80 -19.80
C ASP A 59 -5.04 1.62 -20.00
N PHE A 60 -5.49 0.39 -20.24
CA PHE A 60 -6.92 0.07 -20.41
C PHE A 60 -7.77 0.38 -19.16
N ILE A 61 -7.18 0.41 -17.96
CA ILE A 61 -7.88 0.73 -16.71
C ILE A 61 -8.29 2.21 -16.68
N PHE A 62 -7.49 3.09 -17.30
CA PHE A 62 -7.62 4.55 -17.20
C PHE A 62 -8.05 5.22 -18.52
N ASN A 63 -8.05 4.49 -19.63
CA ASN A 63 -8.41 5.03 -20.95
C ASN A 63 -9.90 4.87 -21.28
N GLU A 64 -10.59 3.97 -20.59
CA GLU A 64 -12.01 3.67 -20.75
C GLU A 64 -12.84 4.38 -19.68
N ALA A 65 -14.09 4.70 -20.00
CA ALA A 65 -15.03 5.18 -19.00
C ALA A 65 -15.46 4.01 -18.09
N ASP A 66 -15.68 4.32 -16.81
CA ASP A 66 -16.21 3.35 -15.85
C ASP A 66 -17.72 3.10 -16.03
N ALA A 67 -18.32 2.32 -15.13
CA ALA A 67 -19.75 2.02 -15.15
C ALA A 67 -20.63 3.27 -14.94
N GLN A 68 -20.05 4.35 -14.42
CA GLN A 68 -20.65 5.65 -14.17
C GLN A 68 -20.41 6.62 -15.35
N ASN A 69 -19.84 6.12 -16.46
CA ASN A 69 -19.47 6.88 -17.64
C ASN A 69 -18.47 8.02 -17.34
N ASP A 70 -17.67 7.85 -16.29
CA ASP A 70 -16.62 8.78 -15.90
C ASP A 70 -15.26 8.27 -16.40
N LYS A 71 -14.51 9.13 -17.06
CA LYS A 71 -13.16 8.81 -17.53
C LYS A 71 -12.15 9.40 -16.56
N VAL A 72 -11.57 8.54 -15.74
CA VAL A 72 -10.66 8.93 -14.66
C VAL A 72 -9.23 8.56 -15.03
N ARG A 73 -8.33 9.55 -15.06
CA ARG A 73 -6.90 9.32 -15.33
C ARG A 73 -6.19 8.84 -14.07
N ARG A 74 -4.96 8.35 -14.21
CA ARG A 74 -4.15 7.84 -13.09
C ARG A 74 -3.96 8.87 -12.00
N GLU A 75 -3.62 10.09 -12.39
CA GLU A 75 -3.45 11.23 -11.51
C GLU A 75 -4.76 11.60 -10.78
N ASP A 76 -5.90 11.48 -11.46
CA ASP A 76 -7.21 11.80 -10.90
C ASP A 76 -7.60 10.77 -9.82
N VAL A 77 -7.23 9.48 -9.98
CA VAL A 77 -7.42 8.47 -8.94
C VAL A 77 -6.60 8.79 -7.69
N MET A 78 -5.34 9.22 -7.85
CA MET A 78 -4.50 9.59 -6.70
C MET A 78 -5.03 10.81 -5.96
N VAL A 79 -5.53 11.81 -6.70
CA VAL A 79 -6.22 12.97 -6.11
C VAL A 79 -7.48 12.52 -5.38
N ALA A 80 -8.32 11.70 -5.99
CA ALA A 80 -9.54 11.20 -5.36
C ALA A 80 -9.26 10.38 -4.10
N MET A 81 -8.16 9.62 -4.05
CA MET A 81 -7.72 8.91 -2.84
C MET A 81 -7.29 9.86 -1.72
N LYS A 82 -6.69 11.01 -2.04
CA LYS A 82 -6.35 12.04 -1.07
C LYS A 82 -7.61 12.75 -0.55
N ASP A 83 -8.43 13.27 -1.46
CA ASP A 83 -9.65 14.01 -1.14
C ASP A 83 -10.70 13.12 -0.43
N TRP A 84 -10.54 11.80 -0.44
CA TRP A 84 -11.38 10.90 0.34
C TRP A 84 -11.05 10.92 1.84
N ILE A 85 -9.79 11.17 2.19
CA ILE A 85 -9.24 10.97 3.55
C ILE A 85 -8.90 12.25 4.29
N ASP A 86 -8.65 13.34 3.58
CA ASP A 86 -8.35 14.63 4.19
C ASP A 86 -9.60 15.24 4.81
N ILE A 87 -9.41 16.17 5.75
CA ILE A 87 -10.51 16.64 6.60
C ILE A 87 -11.30 17.81 6.03
N ASP A 88 -10.84 18.37 4.90
CA ASP A 88 -11.46 19.56 4.31
C ASP A 88 -12.44 19.19 3.18
N GLU A 89 -13.04 20.18 2.52
CA GLU A 89 -14.02 19.94 1.43
C GLU A 89 -13.51 20.48 0.07
N ASN A 90 -12.27 20.97 0.02
CA ASN A 90 -11.70 21.55 -1.18
C ASN A 90 -11.01 20.46 -1.99
N GLY A 91 -11.35 20.37 -3.27
CA GLY A 91 -10.66 19.45 -4.16
C GLY A 91 -9.15 19.75 -4.22
N SER A 92 -8.35 18.69 -4.39
CA SER A 92 -6.91 18.80 -4.59
C SER A 92 -6.51 18.79 -6.07
N ALA A 93 -5.30 19.26 -6.35
CA ALA A 93 -4.61 19.08 -7.62
C ALA A 93 -3.17 18.64 -7.37
N ILE A 94 -2.54 18.10 -8.42
CA ILE A 94 -1.13 17.71 -8.40
C ILE A 94 -0.29 18.83 -9.04
N ASP A 95 0.67 19.35 -8.28
CA ASP A 95 1.76 20.19 -8.78
C ASP A 95 3.10 19.63 -8.30
N LEU A 96 3.86 19.03 -9.22
CA LEU A 96 5.17 18.44 -8.89
C LEU A 96 6.26 19.50 -8.63
N ASN A 97 5.96 20.79 -8.86
CA ASN A 97 6.88 21.89 -8.61
C ASN A 97 6.62 22.60 -7.27
N SER A 98 5.55 22.24 -6.56
CA SER A 98 5.17 22.83 -5.26
C SER A 98 6.18 22.55 -4.13
N GLY A 99 7.16 21.68 -4.39
CA GLY A 99 8.23 21.32 -3.48
C GLY A 99 8.02 19.93 -2.88
N ARG A 100 7.78 19.86 -1.57
CA ARG A 100 7.81 18.60 -0.81
C ARG A 100 6.52 17.79 -0.89
N ASN A 101 5.37 18.47 -0.94
CA ASN A 101 4.06 17.84 -1.05
C ASN A 101 3.47 18.18 -2.42
N PRO A 102 3.27 17.19 -3.32
CA PRO A 102 2.75 17.44 -4.66
C PRO A 102 1.27 17.81 -4.67
N PHE A 103 0.54 17.61 -3.57
CA PHE A 103 -0.87 17.95 -3.49
C PHE A 103 -1.06 19.38 -3.03
N VAL A 104 -1.74 20.17 -3.86
CA VAL A 104 -2.07 21.57 -3.62
C VAL A 104 -3.57 21.78 -3.73
N ASN A 105 -4.11 22.79 -3.05
CA ASN A 105 -5.54 23.10 -3.12
C ASN A 105 -5.92 23.51 -4.55
N ALA A 106 -6.98 22.92 -5.07
CA ALA A 106 -7.55 23.25 -6.37
C ALA A 106 -8.81 24.10 -6.22
N PHE A 107 -9.32 24.58 -7.35
CA PHE A 107 -10.63 25.21 -7.42
C PHE A 107 -11.67 24.13 -7.70
N GLY A 108 -12.43 23.70 -6.70
CA GLY A 108 -13.50 22.73 -6.87
C GLY A 108 -14.00 22.13 -5.56
N ASP A 109 -15.23 21.64 -5.57
CA ASP A 109 -15.80 20.81 -4.52
C ASP A 109 -15.43 19.34 -4.82
N GLU A 110 -14.76 18.69 -3.87
CA GLU A 110 -14.38 17.28 -3.96
C GLU A 110 -15.61 16.35 -4.11
N ASN A 111 -16.77 16.77 -3.60
CA ASN A 111 -18.02 16.01 -3.65
C ASN A 111 -18.64 16.00 -5.05
N SER A 112 -18.22 16.92 -5.93
CA SER A 112 -18.84 17.13 -7.23
C SER A 112 -18.90 15.87 -8.12
N ALA A 113 -17.94 14.95 -7.97
CA ALA A 113 -17.96 13.68 -8.68
C ALA A 113 -18.95 12.68 -8.07
N TYR A 114 -18.97 12.57 -6.74
CA TYR A 114 -19.80 11.62 -6.01
C TYR A 114 -21.28 12.00 -6.03
N ASP A 115 -21.61 13.29 -6.12
CA ASP A 115 -22.98 13.80 -6.30
C ASP A 115 -23.65 13.35 -7.59
N ARG A 116 -22.86 12.90 -8.59
CA ARG A 116 -23.37 12.41 -9.88
C ARG A 116 -23.56 10.90 -9.92
N TYR A 117 -23.08 10.17 -8.91
CA TYR A 117 -23.22 8.72 -8.84
C TYR A 117 -24.63 8.29 -8.43
N GLU A 118 -24.97 7.04 -8.73
CA GLU A 118 -26.22 6.42 -8.32
C GLU A 118 -25.90 5.10 -7.59
N PRO A 119 -26.14 4.99 -6.27
CA PRO A 119 -26.65 6.04 -5.38
C PRO A 119 -25.65 7.18 -5.18
N ARG A 120 -26.15 8.38 -4.86
CA ARG A 120 -25.32 9.53 -4.49
C ARG A 120 -24.74 9.36 -3.09
N TYR A 121 -23.48 9.75 -2.93
CA TYR A 121 -22.81 9.83 -1.65
C TYR A 121 -21.78 10.96 -1.68
N LYS A 122 -21.09 11.19 -0.56
CA LYS A 122 -20.07 12.22 -0.39
C LYS A 122 -18.70 11.60 -0.15
N ALA A 123 -17.65 12.39 -0.36
CA ALA A 123 -16.35 12.05 0.20
C ALA A 123 -16.46 11.88 1.73
N LYS A 124 -15.67 10.96 2.28
CA LYS A 124 -15.78 10.59 3.69
C LYS A 124 -15.11 11.60 4.62
N ASN A 125 -14.03 12.19 4.15
CA ASN A 125 -13.20 13.19 4.83
C ASN A 125 -12.64 12.66 6.15
N ALA A 126 -12.29 11.37 6.13
CA ALA A 126 -11.72 10.65 7.25
C ALA A 126 -10.95 9.42 6.77
N ALA A 127 -10.10 8.88 7.64
CA ALA A 127 -9.33 7.68 7.34
C ALA A 127 -10.22 6.49 6.92
N PHE A 128 -9.71 5.67 6.00
CA PHE A 128 -10.32 4.41 5.60
C PHE A 128 -10.51 3.47 6.81
N ASP A 129 -11.70 2.87 6.92
CA ASP A 129 -12.02 1.82 7.90
C ASP A 129 -11.62 0.44 7.37
N SER A 130 -11.54 0.27 6.05
CA SER A 130 -11.10 -0.96 5.40
C SER A 130 -10.47 -0.70 4.03
N LEU A 131 -9.75 -1.69 3.51
CA LEU A 131 -9.24 -1.61 2.14
C LEU A 131 -10.38 -1.67 1.11
N ASP A 132 -11.48 -2.38 1.42
CA ASP A 132 -12.64 -2.52 0.54
C ASP A 132 -13.39 -1.18 0.38
N GLU A 133 -13.20 -0.23 1.30
CA GLU A 133 -13.72 1.14 1.16
C GLU A 133 -13.12 1.89 -0.04
N LEU A 134 -11.97 1.46 -0.56
CA LEU A 134 -11.41 2.04 -1.78
C LEU A 134 -12.36 1.95 -2.96
N PHE A 135 -13.28 0.96 -3.02
CA PHE A 135 -14.31 0.90 -4.07
C PHE A 135 -15.27 2.09 -4.09
N MET A 136 -15.32 2.88 -3.01
CA MET A 136 -16.11 4.10 -2.95
C MET A 136 -15.37 5.31 -3.55
N VAL A 137 -14.06 5.22 -3.74
CA VAL A 137 -13.23 6.29 -4.28
C VAL A 137 -13.40 6.38 -5.79
N ARG A 138 -13.55 7.60 -6.31
CA ARG A 138 -13.69 7.86 -7.75
C ARG A 138 -12.55 7.22 -8.54
N GLY A 139 -12.91 6.45 -9.58
CA GLY A 139 -11.96 5.77 -10.46
C GLY A 139 -11.35 4.48 -9.90
N VAL A 140 -11.71 4.08 -8.68
CA VAL A 140 -11.35 2.77 -8.13
C VAL A 140 -12.48 1.78 -8.38
N ASN A 141 -12.31 0.97 -9.43
CA ASN A 141 -13.26 -0.06 -9.84
C ASN A 141 -12.67 -1.48 -9.67
N ASP A 142 -13.43 -2.51 -10.05
CA ASP A 142 -12.99 -3.90 -10.00
C ASP A 142 -11.67 -4.15 -10.77
N ARG A 143 -11.47 -3.47 -11.90
CA ARG A 143 -10.24 -3.60 -12.70
C ARG A 143 -9.04 -2.99 -11.97
N PHE A 144 -9.25 -1.83 -11.34
CA PHE A 144 -8.23 -1.20 -10.49
C PHE A 144 -7.90 -2.10 -9.30
N MET A 145 -8.90 -2.56 -8.55
CA MET A 145 -8.68 -3.37 -7.35
C MET A 145 -8.07 -4.73 -7.69
N ALA A 146 -8.44 -5.35 -8.82
CA ALA A 146 -7.81 -6.57 -9.32
C ALA A 146 -6.34 -6.36 -9.73
N ALA A 147 -5.99 -5.20 -10.29
CA ALA A 147 -4.63 -4.91 -10.73
C ALA A 147 -3.70 -4.46 -9.58
N PHE A 148 -4.24 -3.70 -8.63
CA PHE A 148 -3.43 -2.94 -7.67
C PHE A 148 -3.78 -3.17 -6.20
N GLY A 149 -4.97 -3.71 -5.88
CA GLY A 149 -5.46 -3.82 -4.51
C GLY A 149 -4.51 -4.60 -3.58
N ASP A 150 -3.88 -5.66 -4.09
CA ASP A 150 -2.89 -6.44 -3.33
C ASP A 150 -1.62 -5.66 -2.95
N ARG A 151 -1.36 -4.52 -3.60
CA ARG A 151 -0.21 -3.64 -3.33
C ARG A 151 -0.55 -2.48 -2.41
N LEU A 152 -1.82 -2.28 -2.09
CA LEU A 152 -2.29 -1.16 -1.27
C LEU A 152 -2.56 -1.61 0.18
N THR A 153 -2.46 -0.66 1.09
CA THR A 153 -2.84 -0.82 2.49
C THR A 153 -3.37 0.49 3.08
N VAL A 154 -4.18 0.35 4.13
CA VAL A 154 -4.71 1.45 4.95
C VAL A 154 -4.42 1.25 6.44
N TRP A 155 -3.70 0.18 6.78
CA TRP A 155 -3.55 -0.29 8.15
C TRP A 155 -2.31 0.24 8.85
N LEU A 156 -1.35 0.74 8.07
CA LEU A 156 -0.11 1.30 8.58
C LEU A 156 -0.35 2.62 9.30
N ASP A 157 0.51 2.90 10.27
CA ASP A 157 0.59 4.24 10.85
C ASP A 157 0.88 5.28 9.77
N LEU A 158 0.37 6.51 9.90
CA LEU A 158 0.67 7.59 8.96
C LEU A 158 2.17 7.82 8.84
N ASN A 159 2.90 7.60 9.94
CA ASN A 159 4.34 7.75 9.99
C ASN A 159 5.13 6.49 9.70
N ALA A 160 4.47 5.37 9.41
CA ALA A 160 5.12 4.12 9.07
C ALA A 160 6.14 4.32 7.94
N LYS A 161 7.27 3.65 8.09
CA LYS A 161 8.34 3.64 7.11
C LYS A 161 8.15 2.47 6.17
N LEU A 162 8.47 2.71 4.91
CA LEU A 162 8.44 1.72 3.84
C LEU A 162 9.58 0.72 4.02
N ASN A 163 9.24 -0.56 4.09
CA ASN A 163 10.22 -1.60 4.32
C ASN A 163 11.08 -1.85 3.06
N ILE A 164 12.39 -1.60 3.16
CA ILE A 164 13.37 -1.89 2.10
C ILE A 164 13.75 -3.38 2.04
N ASN A 165 13.43 -4.17 3.06
CA ASN A 165 13.70 -5.60 3.10
C ASN A 165 12.59 -6.46 2.50
N THR A 166 11.67 -5.85 1.74
CA THR A 166 10.66 -6.58 0.96
C THR A 166 11.27 -7.63 0.02
N ASP A 167 10.57 -8.73 -0.18
CA ASP A 167 10.88 -9.75 -1.19
C ASP A 167 10.08 -9.54 -2.49
N ASP A 168 9.16 -8.58 -2.51
CA ASP A 168 8.42 -8.20 -3.71
C ASP A 168 9.32 -7.35 -4.64
N ALA A 169 9.60 -7.88 -5.83
CA ALA A 169 10.50 -7.24 -6.79
C ALA A 169 9.96 -5.91 -7.32
N GLN A 170 8.64 -5.78 -7.49
CA GLN A 170 8.02 -4.55 -7.97
C GLN A 170 7.96 -3.52 -6.85
N GLN A 171 7.73 -3.93 -5.60
CA GLN A 171 7.88 -3.02 -4.46
C GLN A 171 9.32 -2.54 -4.33
N MET A 172 10.31 -3.42 -4.47
CA MET A 172 11.72 -3.04 -4.45
C MET A 172 12.04 -2.00 -5.54
N MET A 173 11.54 -2.20 -6.76
CA MET A 173 11.67 -1.23 -7.84
C MET A 173 11.11 0.14 -7.45
N THR A 174 9.89 0.12 -6.92
CA THR A 174 9.20 1.32 -6.47
C THR A 174 9.93 2.02 -5.31
N ASN A 175 10.56 1.27 -4.40
CA ASN A 175 11.41 1.81 -3.34
C ASN A 175 12.65 2.51 -3.92
N ILE A 176 13.29 1.93 -4.95
CA ILE A 176 14.44 2.52 -5.65
C ILE A 176 14.03 3.86 -6.30
N LEU A 177 12.90 3.89 -7.00
CA LEU A 177 12.39 5.10 -7.65
C LEU A 177 12.04 6.19 -6.64
N ALA A 178 11.36 5.84 -5.54
CA ALA A 178 11.01 6.80 -4.48
C ALA A 178 12.25 7.34 -3.76
N ALA A 179 13.31 6.54 -3.64
CA ALA A 179 14.55 6.96 -3.00
C ALA A 179 15.41 7.90 -3.86
N ALA A 180 15.21 7.91 -5.18
CA ALA A 180 15.95 8.78 -6.08
C ALA A 180 15.59 10.26 -5.86
N SER A 181 16.56 11.16 -6.02
CA SER A 181 16.31 12.60 -5.96
C SER A 181 15.49 13.10 -7.15
N ASN A 182 15.53 12.37 -8.27
CA ASN A 182 14.70 12.59 -9.45
C ASN A 182 14.15 11.23 -9.93
N PRO A 183 12.90 10.89 -9.58
CA PRO A 183 12.28 9.64 -10.03
C PRO A 183 12.17 9.50 -11.55
N ALA A 184 12.19 10.61 -12.29
CA ALA A 184 12.14 10.64 -13.75
C ALA A 184 13.54 10.58 -14.41
N ASP A 185 14.61 10.37 -13.65
CA ASP A 185 15.97 10.23 -14.19
C ASP A 185 16.00 9.14 -15.28
N PRO A 186 16.46 9.45 -16.52
CA PRO A 186 16.57 8.47 -17.60
C PRO A 186 17.36 7.20 -17.22
N LYS A 187 18.32 7.28 -16.29
CA LYS A 187 19.06 6.12 -15.79
C LYS A 187 18.14 5.09 -15.14
N LEU A 188 17.11 5.55 -14.42
CA LEU A 188 16.14 4.68 -13.75
C LEU A 188 15.17 4.02 -14.73
N ARG A 189 15.23 4.35 -16.03
CA ARG A 189 14.52 3.64 -17.09
C ARG A 189 15.36 2.52 -17.72
N ASN A 190 16.64 2.40 -17.36
CA ASN A 190 17.50 1.35 -17.88
C ASN A 190 17.27 0.04 -17.09
N PRO A 191 16.66 -0.99 -17.70
CA PRO A 191 16.33 -2.24 -16.99
C PRO A 191 17.59 -2.94 -16.45
N ARG A 192 18.73 -2.86 -17.18
CA ARG A 192 19.97 -3.49 -16.74
C ARG A 192 20.53 -2.86 -15.48
N LEU A 193 20.44 -1.54 -15.35
CA LEU A 193 20.88 -0.84 -14.14
C LEU A 193 20.04 -1.25 -12.94
N LEU A 194 18.72 -1.27 -13.11
CA LEU A 194 17.80 -1.64 -12.04
C LEU A 194 17.96 -3.10 -11.63
N GLU A 195 18.17 -4.01 -12.60
CA GLU A 195 18.50 -5.41 -12.33
C GLU A 195 19.79 -5.53 -11.53
N THR A 196 20.87 -4.80 -11.90
CA THR A 196 22.12 -4.78 -11.12
C THR A 196 21.88 -4.33 -9.69
N ILE A 197 21.19 -3.21 -9.48
CA ILE A 197 20.86 -2.69 -8.14
C ILE A 197 20.09 -3.73 -7.32
N VAL A 198 19.05 -4.34 -7.90
CA VAL A 198 18.23 -5.35 -7.22
C VAL A 198 19.06 -6.59 -6.87
N GLN A 199 19.99 -7.00 -7.73
CA GLN A 199 20.89 -8.12 -7.44
C GLN A 199 21.87 -7.79 -6.31
N GLU A 200 22.47 -6.60 -6.30
CA GLU A 200 23.35 -6.16 -5.22
C GLU A 200 22.62 -6.11 -3.87
N ILE A 201 21.38 -5.60 -3.86
CA ILE A 201 20.49 -5.63 -2.69
C ILE A 201 20.27 -7.07 -2.22
N LYS A 202 19.92 -7.99 -3.11
CA LYS A 202 19.71 -9.40 -2.77
C LYS A 202 20.96 -10.05 -2.18
N VAL A 203 22.12 -9.82 -2.79
CA VAL A 203 23.40 -10.33 -2.30
C VAL A 203 23.71 -9.79 -0.91
N LYS A 204 23.58 -8.48 -0.69
CA LYS A 204 23.77 -7.87 0.64
C LYS A 204 22.79 -8.41 1.67
N LYS A 205 21.50 -8.61 1.32
CA LYS A 205 20.50 -9.26 2.19
C LYS A 205 20.94 -10.67 2.59
N MET A 206 21.48 -11.48 1.66
CA MET A 206 21.91 -12.86 1.95
C MET A 206 23.04 -12.94 2.97
N PHE A 207 23.93 -11.95 3.00
CA PHE A 207 25.05 -11.91 3.94
C PHE A 207 24.74 -11.20 5.25
N SER A 208 23.54 -10.61 5.40
CA SER A 208 23.12 -9.91 6.61
C SER A 208 22.10 -10.72 7.40
N PHE A 209 22.42 -11.05 8.65
CA PHE A 209 21.50 -11.74 9.55
C PHE A 209 20.26 -10.89 9.92
N PHE A 210 20.39 -9.57 9.92
CA PHE A 210 19.32 -8.62 10.28
C PHE A 210 18.66 -7.95 9.07
N GLY A 211 18.99 -8.41 7.85
CA GLY A 211 18.57 -7.76 6.61
C GLY A 211 19.39 -6.52 6.26
N LEU A 212 18.99 -5.83 5.19
CA LEU A 212 19.66 -4.63 4.69
C LEU A 212 19.31 -3.42 5.56
N SER A 213 20.32 -2.63 5.93
CA SER A 213 20.07 -1.34 6.59
C SER A 213 19.68 -0.26 5.58
N VAL A 214 18.98 0.78 6.00
CA VAL A 214 18.64 1.92 5.12
C VAL A 214 19.91 2.60 4.59
N THR A 215 20.97 2.66 5.41
CA THR A 215 22.27 3.19 5.00
C THR A 215 22.90 2.35 3.89
N ASP A 216 22.94 1.02 4.04
CA ASP A 216 23.46 0.12 2.99
C ASP A 216 22.67 0.27 1.69
N PHE A 217 21.34 0.35 1.79
CA PHE A 217 20.47 0.56 0.63
C PHE A 217 20.82 1.85 -0.12
N ILE A 218 21.00 2.96 0.60
CA ILE A 218 21.42 4.25 0.03
C ILE A 218 22.81 4.16 -0.60
N GLU A 219 23.75 3.46 0.04
CA GLU A 219 25.10 3.27 -0.48
C GLU A 219 25.11 2.49 -1.80
N ILE A 220 24.28 1.43 -1.92
CA ILE A 220 24.10 0.69 -3.17
C ILE A 220 23.60 1.62 -4.29
N LEU A 221 22.57 2.44 -4.01
CA LEU A 221 22.05 3.38 -5.00
C LEU A 221 23.12 4.37 -5.47
N LYS A 222 23.88 4.96 -4.55
CA LYS A 222 24.97 5.90 -4.87
C LYS A 222 26.09 5.24 -5.66
N ALA A 223 26.49 4.02 -5.30
CA ALA A 223 27.52 3.25 -6.00
C ALA A 223 27.14 3.00 -7.46
N ASN A 224 25.84 2.83 -7.73
CA ASN A 224 25.28 2.67 -9.08
C ASN A 224 24.97 4.01 -9.78
N GLY A 225 25.40 5.14 -9.21
CA GLY A 225 25.26 6.46 -9.82
C GLY A 225 23.84 7.03 -9.80
N VAL A 226 22.97 6.51 -8.91
CA VAL A 226 21.65 7.06 -8.61
C VAL A 226 21.82 8.13 -7.55
N ALA A 227 21.44 9.38 -7.88
CA ALA A 227 21.37 10.44 -6.90
C ALA A 227 20.18 10.17 -5.95
N VAL A 228 20.43 10.18 -4.64
CA VAL A 228 19.44 9.85 -3.61
C VAL A 228 18.85 11.14 -3.03
N ASN A 229 17.55 11.11 -2.72
CA ASN A 229 16.87 12.20 -2.06
C ASN A 229 17.62 12.64 -0.78
N PRO A 230 18.01 13.92 -0.63
CA PRO A 230 18.77 14.41 0.52
C PRO A 230 18.14 14.10 1.88
N ILE A 231 16.81 13.99 1.95
CA ILE A 231 16.09 13.67 3.18
C ILE A 231 16.43 12.28 3.71
N LEU A 232 16.78 11.34 2.83
CA LEU A 232 17.17 9.98 3.19
C LEU A 232 18.61 9.88 3.70
N LEU A 233 19.45 10.88 3.44
CA LEU A 233 20.87 10.85 3.81
C LEU A 233 21.11 10.88 5.31
N SER A 234 20.13 11.33 6.10
CA SER A 234 20.16 11.28 7.55
C SER A 234 19.08 10.32 8.07
N PRO A 235 19.43 9.22 8.75
CA PRO A 235 18.47 8.28 9.33
C PRO A 235 17.52 8.91 10.36
N THR A 236 17.95 10.00 11.01
CA THR A 236 17.19 10.72 12.02
C THR A 236 16.34 11.84 11.44
N ASN A 237 16.38 12.06 10.11
CA ASN A 237 15.54 13.06 9.47
C ASN A 237 14.05 12.67 9.65
N PRO A 238 13.19 13.55 10.20
CA PRO A 238 11.76 13.27 10.35
C PRO A 238 11.05 12.95 9.02
N GLY A 239 11.55 13.47 7.90
CA GLY A 239 11.04 13.17 6.56
C GLY A 239 11.50 11.83 5.99
N ASN A 240 12.36 11.08 6.70
CA ASN A 240 12.81 9.78 6.25
C ASN A 240 11.65 8.78 6.23
N PHE A 241 11.31 8.32 5.03
CA PHE A 241 10.20 7.41 4.77
C PHE A 241 10.65 5.95 4.54
N LEU A 242 11.95 5.64 4.59
CA LEU A 242 12.48 4.28 4.44
C LEU A 242 12.81 3.65 5.80
N GLY A 243 12.47 2.38 5.94
CA GLY A 243 12.70 1.57 7.14
C GLY A 243 13.21 0.18 6.79
N ALA A 244 13.88 -0.47 7.74
CA ALA A 244 14.41 -1.82 7.58
C ALA A 244 13.56 -2.89 8.29
N THR A 245 12.52 -2.47 9.00
CA THR A 245 11.69 -3.29 9.89
C THR A 245 10.22 -3.08 9.60
N SER A 246 9.42 -4.08 9.96
CA SER A 246 7.97 -4.04 9.85
C SER A 246 7.34 -4.21 11.22
N ASP A 247 6.22 -3.53 11.43
CA ASP A 247 5.43 -3.59 12.65
C ASP A 247 4.01 -4.09 12.39
N THR A 248 3.55 -4.09 11.14
CA THR A 248 2.17 -4.43 10.80
C THR A 248 2.15 -5.62 9.86
N PHE A 249 1.33 -6.61 10.19
CA PHE A 249 1.27 -7.88 9.46
C PHE A 249 -0.17 -8.29 9.20
N ARG A 250 -0.39 -8.84 8.00
CA ARG A 250 -1.64 -9.52 7.64
C ARG A 250 -1.47 -11.01 7.83
N ILE A 251 -2.41 -11.61 8.55
CA ILE A 251 -2.49 -13.04 8.78
C ILE A 251 -3.72 -13.55 8.05
N VAL A 252 -3.51 -14.40 7.04
CA VAL A 252 -4.59 -15.09 6.33
C VAL A 252 -4.57 -16.55 6.76
N ALA A 253 -5.57 -16.93 7.55
CA ALA A 253 -5.79 -18.30 7.99
C ALA A 253 -6.90 -18.94 7.16
N THR A 254 -6.72 -20.20 6.75
CA THR A 254 -7.76 -20.99 6.08
C THR A 254 -7.89 -22.33 6.79
N GLY A 255 -9.10 -22.65 7.21
CA GLY A 255 -9.48 -23.96 7.74
C GLY A 255 -10.31 -24.73 6.71
N HIS A 256 -9.97 -25.99 6.48
CA HIS A 256 -10.71 -26.91 5.65
C HIS A 256 -11.18 -28.08 6.52
N VAL A 257 -12.49 -28.33 6.56
CA VAL A 257 -13.08 -29.49 7.26
C VAL A 257 -14.16 -30.10 6.39
N GLY A 258 -13.95 -31.34 5.94
CA GLY A 258 -14.87 -32.05 5.05
C GLY A 258 -15.10 -31.32 3.72
N ARG A 259 -16.23 -30.63 3.58
CA ARG A 259 -16.60 -29.85 2.38
C ARG A 259 -16.66 -28.35 2.64
N THR A 260 -16.25 -27.91 3.84
CA THR A 260 -16.34 -26.52 4.28
C THR A 260 -14.94 -25.93 4.31
N ASP A 261 -14.78 -24.83 3.59
CA ASP A 261 -13.62 -23.95 3.69
C ASP A 261 -14.04 -22.66 4.38
N LYS A 262 -13.22 -22.21 5.34
CA LYS A 262 -13.37 -20.93 6.02
C LYS A 262 -12.08 -20.17 5.98
N ARG A 263 -12.14 -18.88 5.62
CA ARG A 263 -10.97 -18.01 5.59
C ARG A 263 -11.14 -16.86 6.57
N VAL A 264 -10.15 -16.67 7.43
CA VAL A 264 -10.08 -15.51 8.32
C VAL A 264 -8.88 -14.67 7.90
N THR A 265 -9.12 -13.38 7.67
CA THR A 265 -8.05 -12.40 7.46
C THR A 265 -8.01 -11.48 8.66
N ALA A 266 -6.85 -11.34 9.29
CA ALA A 266 -6.62 -10.42 10.40
C ALA A 266 -5.41 -9.53 10.10
N VAL A 267 -5.47 -8.27 10.54
CA VAL A 267 -4.32 -7.34 10.47
C VAL A 267 -3.93 -6.96 11.88
N VAL A 268 -2.66 -7.18 12.21
CA VAL A 268 -2.11 -6.99 13.56
C VAL A 268 -0.92 -6.05 13.49
N ARG A 269 -0.84 -5.09 14.42
CA ARG A 269 0.30 -4.19 14.59
C ARG A 269 1.02 -4.45 15.90
N TYR A 270 2.35 -4.52 15.88
CA TYR A 270 3.21 -4.67 17.05
C TYR A 270 3.76 -3.30 17.45
N ASP A 271 2.98 -2.57 18.24
CA ASP A 271 3.40 -1.31 18.88
C ASP A 271 4.08 -1.59 20.25
N ASP A 272 3.48 -2.44 21.10
CA ASP A 272 3.91 -2.61 22.50
C ASP A 272 3.99 -4.09 22.97
N GLN A 273 4.66 -4.96 22.20
CA GLN A 273 4.90 -6.41 22.47
C GLN A 273 3.67 -7.33 22.43
N LEU A 274 2.47 -6.88 22.79
CA LEU A 274 1.27 -7.73 22.83
C LEU A 274 0.49 -7.83 21.51
N GLY A 275 0.82 -6.98 20.53
CA GLY A 275 0.16 -6.97 19.23
C GLY A 275 -1.29 -6.46 19.32
N LYS A 276 -1.61 -5.40 18.58
CA LYS A 276 -2.95 -4.83 18.47
C LYS A 276 -3.65 -5.35 17.22
N LEU A 277 -4.80 -6.01 17.38
CA LEU A 277 -5.68 -6.35 16.27
C LEU A 277 -6.32 -5.06 15.71
N LEU A 278 -6.02 -4.73 14.45
CA LEU A 278 -6.55 -3.54 13.77
C LEU A 278 -7.83 -3.86 13.00
N TYR A 279 -7.89 -5.04 12.41
CA TYR A 279 -8.99 -5.46 11.53
C TYR A 279 -9.07 -6.98 11.49
N TRP A 280 -10.28 -7.52 11.32
CA TRP A 280 -10.45 -8.89 10.89
C TRP A 280 -11.73 -9.05 10.06
N LYS A 281 -11.73 -10.05 9.18
CA LYS A 281 -12.93 -10.54 8.50
C LYS A 281 -12.91 -12.05 8.35
N GLU A 282 -14.09 -12.64 8.25
CA GLU A 282 -14.32 -14.04 7.91
C GLU A 282 -15.05 -14.11 6.56
N ASP A 283 -14.51 -14.92 5.65
CA ASP A 283 -15.14 -15.32 4.38
C ASP A 283 -15.60 -16.79 4.46
#